data_AF-Q17XB5-F1
#
_entry.id   AF-Q17XB5-F1
#
_cell.length_a   1.000
_cell.length_b   1.000
_cell.length_c   1.000
_cell.angle_alpha   90.00
_cell.angle_beta   90.00
_cell.angle_gamma   90.00
#
_symmetry.space_group_name_H-M   'P 1'
#
loop_
_entity.id
_entity.type
_entity.pdbx_description
1 polymer ?
#
loop_
_entity_poly.entity_id
_entity_poly.type
_entity_poly.pdbx_seq_one_letter_code
_entity_poly.pdbx_strand_id
1 'polypeptide(L)'
;MHEIENYRNFIPFILEFLERNRDIDEHLICHFHSVLMRNTLPDFGKFKNTYNEIIGAKKPTASPAMVQPRINDLCLKIQNDLALKLSNEEKLKKIAEHHIEFEEIHPFSDGNGRTGRALMFYQTIQYNLTPFL
;
A
#
# COMPACT_ATOMS: atom_id res chain seq x y z
N MET A 1 -6.49 -4.64 -21.06
CA MET A 1 -6.86 -3.26 -21.48
C MET A 1 -7.12 -2.36 -20.27
N HIS A 2 -7.87 -2.83 -19.27
CA HIS A 2 -8.20 -2.06 -18.06
C HIS A 2 -7.02 -1.67 -17.16
N GLU A 3 -5.94 -2.44 -17.10
CA GLU A 3 -4.81 -2.12 -16.22
C GLU A 3 -4.10 -0.80 -16.57
N ILE A 4 -3.81 -0.56 -17.86
CA ILE A 4 -3.21 0.70 -18.31
C ILE A 4 -4.14 1.88 -18.01
N GLU A 5 -5.44 1.69 -18.22
CA GLU A 5 -6.46 2.70 -17.91
C GLU A 5 -6.54 2.99 -16.40
N ASN A 6 -6.48 1.96 -15.56
CA ASN A 6 -6.47 2.11 -14.10
C ASN A 6 -5.25 2.89 -13.61
N TYR A 7 -4.07 2.64 -14.18
CA TYR A 7 -2.89 3.46 -13.88
C TYR A 7 -3.05 4.91 -14.34
N ARG A 8 -3.62 5.16 -15.53
CA ARG A 8 -3.92 6.53 -15.98
C ARG A 8 -4.89 7.25 -15.04
N ASN A 9 -5.87 6.54 -14.51
CA ASN A 9 -6.83 7.07 -13.55
C ASN A 9 -6.25 7.25 -12.14
N PHE A 10 -5.20 6.51 -11.79
CA PHE A 10 -4.53 6.59 -10.49
C PHE A 10 -3.63 7.81 -10.34
N ILE A 11 -3.02 8.30 -11.43
CA ILE A 11 -2.08 9.44 -11.39
C ILE A 11 -2.74 10.74 -10.90
N PRO A 12 -3.89 11.22 -11.43
CA PRO A 12 -4.51 12.44 -10.92
C PRO A 12 -4.85 12.35 -9.42
N PHE A 13 -5.23 11.15 -9.00
CA PHE A 13 -5.64 10.89 -7.63
C PHE A 13 -4.47 10.90 -6.64
N ILE A 14 -3.33 10.30 -7.00
CA ILE A 14 -2.15 10.34 -6.12
C ILE A 14 -1.67 11.79 -5.94
N LEU A 15 -1.73 12.61 -7.00
CA LEU A 15 -1.38 14.02 -6.93
C LEU A 15 -2.30 14.81 -5.98
N GLU A 16 -3.63 14.60 -6.04
CA GLU A 16 -4.59 15.25 -5.13
C GLU A 16 -4.29 14.96 -3.66
N PHE A 17 -3.94 13.72 -3.33
CA PHE A 17 -3.62 13.35 -1.95
C PHE A 17 -2.29 13.86 -1.45
N LEU A 18 -1.29 13.93 -2.33
CA LEU A 18 -0.02 14.55 -2.03
C LEU A 18 -0.18 16.05 -1.75
N GLU A 19 -0.99 16.75 -2.55
CA GLU A 19 -1.33 18.17 -2.32
C GLU A 19 -2.02 18.38 -0.95
N ARG A 20 -2.82 17.41 -0.51
CA ARG A 20 -3.51 17.46 0.79
C ARG A 20 -2.68 16.90 1.94
N ASN A 21 -1.47 16.43 1.67
CA ASN A 21 -0.60 15.75 2.62
C ASN A 21 -1.35 14.70 3.46
N ARG A 22 -2.17 13.87 2.80
CA ARG A 22 -3.01 12.89 3.49
C ARG A 22 -2.15 11.82 4.16
N ASP A 23 -2.44 11.55 5.42
CA ASP A 23 -1.86 10.43 6.13
C ASP A 23 -2.23 9.10 5.48
N ILE A 24 -1.32 8.13 5.58
CA ILE A 24 -1.61 6.75 5.19
C ILE A 24 -2.48 6.13 6.28
N ASP A 25 -3.71 5.80 5.90
CA ASP A 25 -4.66 5.02 6.68
C ASP A 25 -5.23 3.85 5.85
N GLU A 26 -6.00 2.99 6.50
CA GLU A 26 -6.68 1.86 5.87
C GLU A 26 -7.58 2.28 4.69
N HIS A 27 -8.21 3.46 4.77
CA HIS A 27 -9.10 3.97 3.74
C HIS A 27 -8.33 4.37 2.48
N LEU A 28 -7.18 5.04 2.65
CA LEU A 28 -6.26 5.39 1.58
C LEU A 28 -5.79 4.12 0.85
N ILE A 29 -5.34 3.11 1.60
CA ILE A 29 -4.84 1.84 1.06
C ILE A 29 -5.94 1.11 0.29
N CYS A 30 -7.14 1.00 0.86
CA CYS A 30 -8.30 0.43 0.17
C CYS A 30 -8.68 1.24 -1.08
N HIS A 31 -8.56 2.56 -1.04
CA HIS A 31 -8.86 3.38 -2.20
C HIS A 31 -7.81 3.22 -3.31
N PHE A 32 -6.52 3.11 -2.97
CA PHE A 32 -5.47 2.80 -3.93
C PHE A 32 -5.79 1.49 -4.67
N HIS A 33 -6.09 0.45 -3.89
CA HIS A 33 -6.49 -0.83 -4.45
C HIS A 33 -7.78 -0.73 -5.30
N SER A 34 -8.76 0.06 -4.87
CA SER A 34 -10.02 0.30 -5.60
C SER A 34 -9.78 0.88 -6.99
N VAL A 35 -8.92 1.88 -7.11
CA VAL A 35 -8.61 2.53 -8.39
C VAL A 35 -7.77 1.59 -9.27
N LEU A 36 -6.73 0.98 -8.71
CA LEU A 36 -5.82 0.12 -9.47
C LEU A 36 -6.49 -1.16 -9.97
N MET A 37 -7.45 -1.72 -9.23
CA MET A 37 -8.14 -2.97 -9.57
C MET A 37 -9.55 -2.79 -10.13
N ARG A 38 -10.00 -1.54 -10.34
CA ARG A 38 -11.31 -1.24 -10.93
C ARG A 38 -11.47 -1.99 -12.25
N ASN A 39 -12.65 -2.60 -12.47
CA ASN A 39 -12.94 -3.40 -13.68
C ASN A 39 -11.99 -4.58 -13.94
N THR A 40 -11.12 -4.93 -12.98
CA THR A 40 -10.23 -6.10 -13.03
C THR A 40 -10.68 -7.16 -12.04
N LEU A 41 -11.05 -6.75 -10.82
CA LEU A 41 -11.52 -7.62 -9.75
C LEU A 41 -12.93 -7.22 -9.31
N PRO A 42 -13.79 -8.15 -8.87
CA PRO A 42 -15.13 -7.81 -8.35
C PRO A 42 -15.09 -7.21 -6.93
N ASP A 43 -14.03 -7.47 -6.19
CA ASP A 43 -13.81 -7.07 -4.79
C ASP A 43 -12.75 -5.97 -4.65
N PHE A 44 -12.57 -5.16 -5.69
CA PHE A 44 -11.67 -4.00 -5.66
C PHE A 44 -11.94 -3.12 -4.42
N GLY A 45 -10.87 -2.66 -3.78
CA GLY A 45 -10.91 -1.87 -2.57
C GLY A 45 -11.42 -2.55 -1.30
N LYS A 46 -11.65 -3.87 -1.29
CA LYS A 46 -12.08 -4.62 -0.10
C LYS A 46 -11.00 -5.59 0.34
N PHE A 47 -10.75 -5.67 1.64
CA PHE A 47 -9.88 -6.72 2.20
C PHE A 47 -10.44 -8.11 1.93
N LYS A 48 -9.53 -9.08 1.82
CA LYS A 48 -9.87 -10.48 1.58
C LYS A 48 -10.76 -11.02 2.69
N ASN A 49 -11.74 -11.83 2.31
CA ASN A 49 -12.60 -12.59 3.23
C ASN A 49 -12.21 -14.08 3.30
N THR A 50 -11.27 -14.52 2.45
CA THR A 50 -10.72 -15.87 2.42
C THR A 50 -9.20 -15.84 2.56
N TYR A 51 -8.62 -16.98 2.92
CA TYR A 51 -7.17 -17.13 2.95
C TYR A 51 -6.57 -17.03 1.54
N ASN A 52 -5.39 -16.43 1.44
CA ASN A 52 -4.58 -16.40 0.23
C ASN A 52 -3.10 -16.62 0.58
N GLU A 53 -2.31 -16.96 -0.43
CA GLU A 53 -0.91 -17.33 -0.26
C GLU A 53 -0.06 -16.65 -1.32
N ILE A 54 1.18 -16.36 -0.94
CA ILE A 54 2.21 -15.94 -1.89
C ILE A 54 2.95 -17.21 -2.32
N ILE A 55 2.86 -17.54 -3.61
CA ILE A 55 3.52 -18.73 -4.15
C ILE A 55 5.03 -18.66 -3.86
N GLY A 56 5.56 -19.67 -3.17
CA GLY A 56 6.97 -19.75 -2.78
C GLY A 56 7.33 -19.05 -1.47
N ALA A 57 6.40 -18.39 -0.79
CA ALA A 57 6.63 -17.86 0.55
C ALA A 57 6.68 -18.99 1.59
N LYS A 58 7.60 -18.87 2.55
CA LYS A 58 7.77 -19.84 3.65
C LYS A 58 6.76 -19.65 4.78
N LYS A 59 6.12 -18.48 4.85
CA LYS A 59 5.17 -18.10 5.90
C LYS A 59 3.80 -17.82 5.29
N PRO A 60 2.71 -18.17 5.98
CA PRO A 60 1.38 -17.78 5.55
C PRO A 60 1.20 -16.26 5.65
N THR A 61 0.29 -15.73 4.84
CA THR A 61 -0.16 -14.34 4.94
C THR A 61 -1.09 -14.16 6.15
N ALA A 62 -1.52 -12.92 6.46
CA ALA A 62 -2.47 -12.71 7.54
C ALA A 62 -3.79 -13.45 7.29
N SER A 63 -4.41 -14.02 8.34
CA SER A 63 -5.78 -14.52 8.23
C SER A 63 -6.75 -13.36 7.94
N PRO A 64 -7.92 -13.60 7.32
CA PRO A 64 -8.90 -12.53 7.03
C PRO A 64 -9.25 -11.67 8.25
N ALA A 65 -9.43 -12.30 9.42
CA ALA A 65 -9.73 -11.59 10.67
C ALA A 65 -8.58 -10.71 11.18
N MET A 66 -7.34 -11.01 10.78
CA MET A 66 -6.14 -10.27 11.20
C MET A 66 -5.70 -9.20 10.19
N VAL A 67 -6.31 -9.13 9.00
CA VAL A 67 -5.92 -8.11 7.99
C VAL A 67 -6.13 -6.71 8.51
N GLN A 68 -7.34 -6.38 8.96
CA GLN A 68 -7.66 -5.02 9.42
C GLN A 68 -6.79 -4.59 10.62
N PRO A 69 -6.67 -5.38 11.71
CA PRO A 69 -5.77 -5.00 12.81
C PRO A 69 -4.34 -4.75 12.36
N ARG A 70 -3.77 -5.63 11.52
CA ARG A 70 -2.39 -5.49 11.07
C ARG A 70 -2.17 -4.31 10.11
N ILE A 71 -3.14 -3.99 9.25
CA ILE A 71 -3.07 -2.79 8.42
C ILE A 71 -3.11 -1.53 9.29
N ASN A 72 -3.93 -1.51 10.33
CA ASN A 72 -4.03 -0.37 11.23
C ASN A 72 -2.72 -0.16 12.01
N ASP A 73 -2.12 -1.26 12.49
CA ASP A 73 -0.80 -1.24 13.13
C ASP A 73 0.29 -0.72 12.17
N LEU A 74 0.29 -1.19 10.91
CA LEU A 74 1.21 -0.72 9.88
C LEU A 74 1.02 0.78 9.59
N CYS A 75 -0.22 1.25 9.47
CA CYS A 75 -0.51 2.67 9.23
C CYS A 75 0.00 3.54 10.40
N LEU A 76 -0.23 3.12 11.64
CA LEU A 76 0.27 3.81 12.82
C LEU A 76 1.81 3.83 12.85
N LYS A 77 2.46 2.72 12.50
CA LYS A 77 3.92 2.63 12.38
C LYS A 77 4.46 3.59 11.33
N ILE A 78 3.85 3.64 10.14
CA ILE A 78 4.23 4.57 9.07
C ILE A 78 4.14 6.02 9.54
N GLN A 79 3.03 6.41 10.19
CA GLN A 79 2.84 7.78 10.68
C GLN A 79 3.88 8.14 11.75
N ASN A 80 4.18 7.23 12.67
CA ASN A 80 5.21 7.43 13.69
C ASN A 80 6.60 7.58 13.06
N ASP A 81 6.94 6.72 12.10
CA ASP A 81 8.24 6.76 11.40
C ASP A 81 8.37 8.01 10.50
N LEU A 82 7.26 8.56 9.98
CA LEU A 82 7.25 9.80 9.21
C LEU A 82 7.56 11.04 10.07
N ALA A 83 7.21 11.01 11.35
CA ALA A 83 7.48 12.09 12.30
C ALA A 83 8.95 12.16 12.77
N LEU A 84 9.76 11.14 12.45
CA LEU A 84 11.17 11.06 12.86
C LEU A 84 12.08 11.92 11.96
N LYS A 85 13.12 12.51 12.57
CA LYS A 85 14.20 13.16 11.83
C LYS A 85 15.22 12.10 11.38
N LEU A 86 15.01 11.59 10.16
CA LEU A 86 15.82 10.53 9.56
C LEU A 86 16.67 11.05 8.39
N SER A 87 17.83 10.43 8.20
CA SER A 87 18.61 10.56 6.96
C SER A 87 17.87 9.94 5.76
N ASN A 88 18.30 10.25 4.53
CA ASN A 88 17.68 9.68 3.34
C ASN A 88 17.82 8.14 3.27
N GLU A 89 18.94 7.60 3.73
CA GLU A 89 19.15 6.14 3.79
C GLU A 89 18.18 5.46 4.78
N GLU A 90 18.01 6.05 5.96
CA GLU A 90 17.07 5.53 6.96
C GLU A 90 15.62 5.61 6.49
N LYS A 91 15.23 6.70 5.82
CA LYS A 91 13.90 6.83 5.20
C LYS A 91 13.65 5.71 4.17
N LEU A 92 14.61 5.46 3.28
CA LEU A 92 14.51 4.38 2.30
C LEU A 92 14.39 3.01 2.95
N LYS A 93 15.14 2.77 4.03
CA LYS A 93 15.03 1.54 4.82
C LYS A 93 13.64 1.37 5.43
N LYS A 94 13.07 2.44 6.02
CA LYS A 94 11.70 2.42 6.55
C LYS A 94 10.66 2.11 5.48
N ILE A 95 10.75 2.78 4.33
CA ILE A 95 9.87 2.51 3.18
C ILE A 95 9.92 1.03 2.76
N ALA A 96 11.12 0.45 2.69
CA ALA A 96 11.30 -0.97 2.36
C ALA A 96 10.71 -1.90 3.44
N GLU A 97 10.92 -1.60 4.72
CA GLU A 97 10.33 -2.34 5.84
C GLU A 97 8.80 -2.30 5.81
N HIS A 98 8.20 -1.14 5.55
CA HIS A 98 6.75 -0.99 5.41
C HIS A 98 6.21 -1.79 4.22
N HIS A 99 6.92 -1.81 3.09
CA HIS A 99 6.50 -2.57 1.92
C HIS A 99 6.56 -4.08 2.19
N ILE A 100 7.63 -4.57 2.84
CA ILE A 100 7.74 -5.98 3.24
C ILE A 100 6.59 -6.36 4.16
N GLU A 101 6.30 -5.54 5.17
CA GLU A 101 5.22 -5.80 6.12
C GLU A 101 3.84 -5.80 5.45
N PHE A 102 3.59 -4.88 4.51
CA PHE A 102 2.37 -4.88 3.71
C PHE A 102 2.21 -6.17 2.89
N GLU A 103 3.27 -6.62 2.21
CA GLU A 103 3.25 -7.87 1.44
C GLU A 103 3.04 -9.09 2.34
N GLU A 104 3.63 -9.11 3.54
CA GLU A 104 3.39 -10.17 4.54
C GLU A 104 1.95 -10.19 5.08
N ILE A 105 1.30 -9.03 5.20
CA ILE A 105 -0.13 -8.96 5.55
C ILE A 105 -0.97 -9.52 4.39
N HIS A 106 -0.63 -9.14 3.16
CA HIS A 106 -1.31 -9.53 1.92
C HIS A 106 -2.83 -9.29 1.98
N PRO A 107 -3.26 -8.02 2.14
CA PRO A 107 -4.61 -7.69 2.58
C PRO A 107 -5.72 -7.94 1.53
N PHE A 108 -5.40 -7.97 0.25
CA PHE A 108 -6.37 -8.09 -0.86
C PHE A 108 -6.33 -9.48 -1.50
N SER A 109 -7.40 -9.86 -2.22
CA SER A 109 -7.48 -11.14 -2.94
C SER A 109 -6.45 -11.27 -4.07
N ASP A 110 -6.21 -10.17 -4.79
CA ASP A 110 -5.14 -9.94 -5.76
C ASP A 110 -4.78 -8.45 -5.78
N GLY A 111 -3.78 -8.03 -6.56
CA GLY A 111 -3.39 -6.63 -6.68
C GLY A 111 -2.47 -6.11 -5.57
N ASN A 112 -2.10 -6.96 -4.59
CA ASN A 112 -1.23 -6.59 -3.47
C ASN A 112 0.08 -5.94 -3.93
N GLY A 113 0.84 -6.58 -4.83
CA GLY A 113 2.09 -6.00 -5.33
C GLY A 113 1.93 -4.63 -6.00
N ARG A 114 0.81 -4.40 -6.71
CA ARG A 114 0.53 -3.11 -7.36
C ARG A 114 0.19 -2.02 -6.33
N THR A 115 -0.65 -2.35 -5.36
CA THR A 115 -1.00 -1.45 -4.25
C THR A 115 0.21 -1.18 -3.35
N GLY A 116 1.01 -2.19 -3.02
CA GLY A 116 2.21 -2.06 -2.21
C GLY A 116 3.26 -1.16 -2.85
N ARG A 117 3.48 -1.28 -4.17
CA ARG A 117 4.34 -0.36 -4.92
C ARG A 117 3.79 1.06 -4.96
N ALA A 118 2.48 1.23 -5.18
CA ALA A 118 1.84 2.54 -5.13
C ALA A 118 1.99 3.21 -3.76
N LEU A 119 1.86 2.43 -2.68
CA LEU A 119 2.10 2.89 -1.31
C LEU A 119 3.56 3.27 -1.07
N MET A 120 4.50 2.48 -1.60
CA MET A 120 5.94 2.77 -1.56
C MET A 120 6.25 4.11 -2.25
N PHE A 121 5.72 4.32 -3.46
CA PHE A 121 5.84 5.57 -4.21
C PHE A 121 5.26 6.76 -3.43
N TYR A 122 4.06 6.61 -2.87
CA TYR A 122 3.45 7.68 -2.08
C TYR A 122 4.34 8.08 -0.88
N GLN A 123 4.90 7.10 -0.16
CA GLN A 123 5.82 7.36 0.95
C GLN A 123 7.10 8.08 0.52
N THR A 124 7.68 7.76 -0.66
CA THR A 124 8.87 8.48 -1.12
C THR A 124 8.62 9.98 -1.23
N ILE A 125 7.44 10.38 -1.70
CA ILE A 125 7.06 11.78 -1.83
C ILE A 125 6.77 12.39 -0.46
N GLN A 126 6.08 11.68 0.44
CA GLN A 126 5.87 12.15 1.82
C GLN A 126 7.18 12.40 2.57
N TYR A 127 8.20 11.59 2.31
CA TYR A 127 9.55 11.77 2.86
C TYR A 127 10.41 12.82 2.13
N ASN A 128 9.86 13.46 1.09
CA ASN A 128 10.53 14.38 0.18
C ASN A 128 11.78 13.77 -0.48
N LEU A 129 11.66 12.51 -0.91
CA LEU A 129 12.65 11.78 -1.70
C LEU A 129 12.23 11.75 -3.17
N THR A 130 13.21 11.56 -4.06
CA THR A 130 12.92 11.27 -5.46
C THR A 130 12.20 9.91 -5.57
N PRO A 131 11.01 9.86 -6.18
CA PRO A 131 10.30 8.60 -6.35
C PRO A 131 11.06 7.62 -7.26
N PHE A 132 10.99 6.34 -6.93
CA PHE A 132 11.55 5.26 -7.74
C PHE A 132 10.51 4.15 -7.87
N LEU A 133 10.16 3.77 -9.10
CA LEU A 133 9.30 2.65 -9.47
C LEU A 133 9.50 2.30 -10.94
#